data_AF-A0A7W6BW12-F1
#
_entry.id   AF-A0A7W6BW12-F1
#
_cell.length_a   1.000
_cell.length_b   1.000
_cell.length_c   1.000
_cell.angle_alpha   90.00
_cell.angle_beta   90.00
_cell.angle_gamma   90.00
#
_symmetry.space_group_name_H-M   'P 1'
#
loop_
_entity.id
_entity.type
_entity.pdbx_description
1 polymer ?
#
loop_
_entity_poly.entity_id
_entity_poly.type
_entity_poly.pdbx_seq_one_letter_code
_entity_poly.pdbx_strand_id
1 'polypeptide(L)'
;MQRPAGYSSLRRIGDFKHSARRSDHDGWILCDGRTIRRAAYPTFFQAIEVTAATITVPDGKDCLLLGAAGRLKVLDRGGSNDLTLTIENLPEHDHLFDDATAEATMGKGGLLTGVLQVFTGLTAKTITDKRTKKTGGAKAIRLAPLAIGANVFLYVGEPVA
;
A
#
# COMPACT_ATOMS: atom_id res chain seq x y z
N MET A 1 24.53 38.29 25.25
CA MET A 1 25.51 37.41 24.59
C MET A 1 25.05 37.21 23.14
N GLN A 2 25.65 37.95 22.22
CA GLN A 2 25.21 38.03 20.83
C GLN A 2 25.81 36.82 20.08
N ARG A 3 24.97 35.92 19.59
CA ARG A 3 25.41 34.73 18.84
C ARG A 3 26.08 35.20 17.54
N PRO A 4 27.29 34.73 17.19
CA PRO A 4 27.95 35.13 15.96
C PRO A 4 27.09 34.73 14.75
N ALA A 5 27.01 35.62 13.76
CA ALA A 5 26.31 35.38 12.51
C ALA A 5 27.05 34.32 11.68
N GLY A 6 26.77 33.05 11.97
CA GLY A 6 27.32 31.89 11.28
C GLY A 6 26.35 30.72 11.40
N TYR A 7 25.82 30.28 10.26
CA TYR A 7 24.94 29.12 10.07
C TYR A 7 23.49 29.16 10.62
N SER A 8 23.04 30.23 11.30
CA SER A 8 21.62 30.35 11.69
C SER A 8 20.67 30.55 10.49
N SER A 9 21.20 30.65 9.27
CA SER A 9 20.48 30.89 8.02
C SER A 9 20.14 29.62 7.22
N LEU A 10 20.60 28.43 7.64
CA LEU A 10 20.41 27.19 6.86
C LEU A 10 19.13 26.41 7.21
N ARG A 11 18.48 26.72 8.33
CA ARG A 11 17.28 26.01 8.79
C ARG A 11 16.14 27.01 8.88
N ARG A 12 15.15 26.88 8.01
CA ARG A 12 13.94 27.70 8.01
C ARG A 12 12.81 26.90 8.62
N ILE A 13 11.94 27.59 9.36
CA ILE A 13 10.73 26.98 9.91
C ILE A 13 9.94 26.36 8.75
N GLY A 14 9.57 25.09 8.89
CA GLY A 14 8.91 24.30 7.84
C GLY A 14 9.85 23.41 7.01
N ASP A 15 11.17 23.51 7.17
CA ASP A 15 12.12 22.65 6.46
C ASP A 15 11.97 21.18 6.89
N PHE A 16 12.09 20.28 5.91
CA PHE A 16 12.24 18.85 6.15
C PHE A 16 13.70 18.44 5.98
N LYS A 17 14.15 17.47 6.78
CA LYS A 17 15.44 16.81 6.58
C LYS A 17 15.36 15.32 6.87
N HIS A 18 16.34 14.60 6.34
CA HIS A 18 16.61 13.21 6.71
C HIS A 18 17.74 13.13 7.74
N SER A 19 17.67 12.18 8.67
CA SER A 19 18.72 11.93 9.66
C SER A 19 18.70 10.49 10.18
N ALA A 20 19.84 10.00 10.68
CA ALA A 20 19.91 8.74 11.42
C ALA A 20 19.46 8.88 12.90
N ARG A 21 19.29 10.11 13.42
CA ARG A 21 18.81 10.35 14.78
C ARG A 21 17.40 9.82 14.98
N ARG A 22 17.09 9.32 16.17
CA ARG A 22 15.80 8.65 16.49
C ARG A 22 14.85 9.48 17.36
N SER A 23 15.25 10.70 17.74
CA SER A 23 14.48 11.56 18.65
C SER A 23 14.57 13.02 18.22
N ASP A 24 13.62 13.82 18.71
CA ASP A 24 13.60 15.26 18.55
C ASP A 24 14.91 15.90 19.04
N HIS A 25 15.32 16.99 18.41
CA HIS A 25 16.57 17.70 18.74
C HIS A 25 16.63 19.09 18.07
N ASP A 26 17.19 20.09 18.76
CA ASP A 26 17.53 21.41 18.19
C ASP A 26 16.40 22.04 17.34
N GLY A 27 15.17 22.05 17.86
CA GLY A 27 13.96 22.53 17.15
C GLY A 27 13.45 21.64 16.00
N TRP A 28 14.05 20.47 15.79
CA TRP A 28 13.57 19.43 14.88
C TRP A 28 12.72 18.43 15.63
N ILE A 29 11.52 18.18 15.13
CA ILE A 29 10.63 17.14 15.63
C ILE A 29 10.57 15.98 14.64
N LEU A 30 10.52 14.75 15.16
CA LEU A 30 10.39 13.56 14.34
C LEU A 30 9.01 13.51 13.69
N CYS A 31 8.96 13.20 12.40
CA CYS A 31 7.71 12.97 11.67
C CYS A 31 7.17 11.57 12.01
N ASP A 32 6.50 11.43 13.16
CA ASP A 32 6.00 10.15 13.68
C ASP A 32 4.48 10.07 13.84
N GLY A 33 3.75 11.07 13.34
CA GLY A 33 2.29 11.14 13.47
C GLY A 33 1.78 11.78 14.75
N ARG A 34 2.65 12.33 15.63
CA ARG A 34 2.18 12.98 16.86
C ARG A 34 1.49 14.33 16.60
N THR A 35 0.67 14.74 17.56
CA THR A 35 0.06 16.08 17.56
C THR A 35 0.91 17.08 18.34
N ILE A 36 1.17 18.25 17.75
CA ILE A 36 1.84 19.38 18.39
C ILE A 36 0.86 20.54 18.62
N ARG A 37 1.16 21.40 19.59
CA ARG A 37 0.30 22.51 20.01
C ARG A 37 0.88 23.86 19.57
N ARG A 38 0.00 24.76 19.13
CA ARG A 38 0.32 26.14 18.77
C ARG A 38 0.96 26.91 19.92
N ALA A 39 0.50 26.68 21.16
CA ALA A 39 1.06 27.32 22.34
C ALA A 39 2.55 27.00 22.53
N ALA A 40 2.97 25.76 22.18
CA ALA A 40 4.36 25.35 22.28
C ALA A 40 5.21 25.81 21.08
N TYR A 41 4.63 25.89 19.87
CA TYR A 41 5.34 26.25 18.64
C TYR A 41 4.63 27.36 17.83
N PRO A 42 4.43 28.57 18.38
CA PRO A 42 3.61 29.61 17.74
C PRO A 42 4.21 30.12 16.44
N THR A 43 5.54 30.20 16.35
CA THR A 43 6.27 30.63 15.14
C THR A 43 6.09 29.65 13.99
N PHE A 44 6.03 28.35 14.27
CA PHE A 44 5.72 27.33 13.26
C PHE A 44 4.31 27.50 12.71
N PHE A 45 3.31 27.57 13.59
CA PHE A 45 1.91 27.75 13.17
C PHE A 45 1.69 29.06 12.40
N GLN A 46 2.41 30.12 12.74
CA GLN A 46 2.40 31.38 12.00
C GLN A 46 3.02 31.21 10.61
N ALA A 47 4.17 30.54 10.51
CA ALA A 47 4.89 30.37 9.25
C ALA A 47 4.14 29.50 8.23
N ILE A 48 3.38 28.51 8.68
CA ILE A 48 2.54 27.67 7.81
C ILE A 48 1.08 28.13 7.73
N GLU A 49 0.77 29.30 8.32
CA GLU A 49 -0.55 29.96 8.26
C GLU A 49 -1.73 29.11 8.79
N VAL A 50 -1.47 28.19 9.74
CA VAL A 50 -2.51 27.34 10.33
C VAL A 50 -3.10 27.99 11.57
N THR A 51 -4.41 28.28 11.56
CA THR A 51 -5.13 28.93 12.67
C THR A 51 -5.55 27.99 13.81
N ALA A 52 -5.54 26.68 13.58
CA ALA A 52 -5.90 25.68 14.57
C ALA A 52 -4.98 25.70 15.80
N ALA A 53 -5.49 25.26 16.96
CA ALA A 53 -4.71 25.16 18.20
C ALA A 53 -3.69 24.02 18.16
N THR A 54 -3.91 23.02 17.30
CA THR A 54 -3.09 21.82 17.17
C THR A 54 -2.96 21.40 15.71
N ILE A 55 -1.86 20.72 15.40
CA ILE A 55 -1.62 20.07 14.12
C ILE A 55 -0.94 18.72 14.35
N THR A 56 -1.29 17.74 13.53
CA THR A 56 -0.62 16.45 13.50
C THR A 56 0.51 16.50 12.49
N VAL A 57 1.74 16.17 12.92
CA VAL A 57 2.85 16.04 11.97
C VAL A 57 2.68 14.77 11.13
N PRO A 58 3.18 14.72 9.89
CA PRO A 58 3.14 13.50 9.09
C PRO A 58 3.83 12.33 9.80
N ASP A 59 3.35 11.11 9.58
CA ASP A 59 4.13 9.90 9.87
C ASP A 59 4.99 9.56 8.65
N GLY A 60 6.30 9.75 8.78
CA GLY A 60 7.29 9.53 7.73
C GLY A 60 7.73 8.07 7.56
N LYS A 61 7.20 7.13 8.36
CA LYS A 61 7.53 5.71 8.25
C LYS A 61 7.09 5.15 6.88
N ASP A 62 8.02 4.47 6.22
CA ASP A 62 7.83 3.85 4.90
C ASP A 62 7.23 4.80 3.84
N CYS A 63 7.58 6.10 3.93
CA CYS A 63 7.08 7.16 3.05
C CYS A 63 8.20 7.85 2.29
N LEU A 64 7.90 8.27 1.06
CA LEU A 64 8.73 9.18 0.27
C LEU A 64 8.10 10.58 0.28
N LEU A 65 8.93 11.63 0.38
CA LEU A 65 8.46 13.01 0.28
C LEU A 65 8.11 13.34 -1.17
N LEU A 66 6.93 13.94 -1.36
CA LEU A 66 6.43 14.41 -2.65
C LEU A 66 6.19 15.92 -2.58
N GLY A 67 6.39 16.62 -3.70
CA GLY A 67 6.01 18.02 -3.83
C GLY A 67 4.51 18.21 -3.53
N ALA A 68 4.20 19.24 -2.74
CA ALA A 68 2.82 19.62 -2.47
C ALA A 68 2.18 20.30 -3.70
N ALA A 69 0.85 20.47 -3.62
CA ALA A 69 -0.04 20.99 -4.65
C ALA A 69 -0.46 19.94 -5.70
N GLY A 70 -1.76 19.68 -5.76
CA GLY A 70 -2.37 18.58 -6.51
C GLY A 70 -3.02 17.57 -5.57
N ARG A 71 -2.46 16.37 -5.48
CA ARG A 71 -3.03 15.26 -4.67
C ARG A 71 -2.85 15.43 -3.16
N LEU A 72 -1.75 16.03 -2.72
CA LEU A 72 -1.42 16.20 -1.30
C LEU A 72 -1.19 17.68 -1.00
N LYS A 73 -1.75 18.15 0.12
CA LYS A 73 -1.41 19.46 0.69
C LYS A 73 -0.16 19.34 1.55
N VAL A 74 0.40 20.47 1.94
CA VAL A 74 1.51 20.53 2.89
C VAL A 74 1.08 19.83 4.19
N LEU A 75 1.92 18.90 4.67
CA LEU A 75 1.69 18.05 5.84
C LEU A 75 0.62 16.94 5.69
N ASP A 76 0.05 16.75 4.51
CA ASP A 76 -0.78 15.58 4.24
C ASP A 76 0.09 14.33 4.00
N ARG A 77 -0.47 13.16 4.32
CA ARG A 77 0.07 11.84 3.96
C ARG A 77 -0.89 11.13 3.03
N GLY A 78 -0.37 10.41 2.04
CA GLY A 78 -1.20 9.53 1.22
C GLY A 78 -0.39 8.68 0.24
N GLY A 79 -1.07 7.77 -0.43
CA GLY A 79 -0.46 6.70 -1.25
C GLY A 79 -0.61 5.33 -0.59
N SER A 80 -0.13 4.29 -1.25
CA SER A 80 -0.13 2.90 -0.76
C SER A 80 1.17 2.22 -1.18
N ASN A 81 1.70 1.37 -0.31
CA ASN A 81 2.82 0.48 -0.62
C ASN A 81 2.35 -0.86 -1.20
N ASP A 82 1.04 -1.10 -1.24
CA ASP A 82 0.45 -2.34 -1.71
C ASP A 82 -0.69 -2.07 -2.71
N LEU A 83 -0.72 -2.88 -3.78
CA LEU A 83 -1.82 -2.95 -4.74
C LEU A 83 -2.31 -4.39 -4.82
N THR A 84 -3.60 -4.59 -4.55
CA THR A 84 -4.25 -5.88 -4.81
C THR A 84 -4.81 -5.85 -6.22
N LEU A 85 -4.27 -6.68 -7.11
CA LEU A 85 -4.82 -6.84 -8.45
C LEU A 85 -6.17 -7.54 -8.35
N THR A 86 -7.23 -6.86 -8.77
CA THR A 86 -8.58 -7.44 -8.87
C THR A 86 -8.85 -7.93 -10.28
N ILE A 87 -9.95 -8.67 -10.46
CA ILE A 87 -10.43 -9.07 -11.79
C ILE A 87 -10.68 -7.83 -12.67
N GLU A 88 -11.11 -6.70 -12.09
CA GLU A 88 -11.31 -5.44 -12.83
C GLU A 88 -9.99 -4.85 -13.38
N ASN A 89 -8.84 -5.23 -12.83
CA ASN A 89 -7.54 -4.80 -13.32
C ASN A 89 -6.96 -5.70 -14.41
N LEU A 90 -7.65 -6.78 -14.79
CA LEU A 90 -7.20 -7.75 -15.77
C LEU A 90 -8.19 -7.82 -16.94
N PRO A 91 -7.71 -7.87 -18.20
CA PRO A 91 -8.57 -8.20 -19.32
C PRO A 91 -9.26 -9.55 -19.11
N GLU A 92 -10.57 -9.56 -19.33
CA GLU A 92 -11.37 -10.78 -19.31
C GLU A 92 -10.87 -11.75 -20.40
N HIS A 93 -10.55 -12.98 -20.00
CA HIS A 93 -10.17 -14.04 -20.93
C HIS A 93 -10.67 -15.41 -20.45
N ASP A 94 -10.79 -16.33 -21.39
CA ASP A 94 -11.02 -17.75 -21.16
C ASP A 94 -10.14 -18.59 -22.11
N HIS A 95 -10.06 -19.89 -21.84
CA HIS A 95 -9.36 -20.84 -22.69
C HIS A 95 -10.34 -21.90 -23.19
N LEU A 96 -10.18 -22.27 -24.46
CA LEU A 96 -10.86 -23.41 -25.05
C LEU A 96 -10.11 -24.69 -24.69
N PHE A 97 -10.87 -25.72 -24.32
CA PHE A 97 -10.33 -27.07 -24.14
C PHE A 97 -11.37 -28.12 -24.50
N ASP A 98 -10.85 -29.28 -24.89
CA ASP A 98 -11.63 -30.48 -25.09
C ASP A 98 -11.55 -31.33 -23.82
N ASP A 99 -12.70 -31.77 -23.32
CA ASP A 99 -12.82 -32.55 -22.09
C ASP A 99 -13.16 -34.00 -22.45
N ALA A 100 -12.16 -34.88 -22.33
CA ALA A 100 -12.31 -36.30 -22.57
C ALA A 100 -12.96 -36.96 -21.34
N THR A 101 -14.22 -37.35 -21.50
CA THR A 101 -15.01 -38.01 -20.46
C THR A 101 -15.37 -39.43 -20.88
N ALA A 102 -15.65 -40.29 -19.91
CA ALA A 102 -16.18 -41.61 -20.16
C ALA A 102 -17.46 -41.77 -19.33
N GLU A 103 -18.58 -42.00 -20.01
CA GLU A 103 -19.86 -42.27 -19.36
C GLU A 103 -20.07 -43.79 -19.31
N ALA A 104 -20.49 -44.31 -18.15
CA ALA A 104 -20.85 -45.71 -17.98
C ALA A 104 -22.34 -45.82 -17.66
N THR A 105 -23.07 -46.61 -18.45
CA THR A 105 -24.48 -46.89 -18.18
C THR A 105 -24.58 -48.11 -17.26
N MET A 106 -25.22 -47.97 -16.09
CA MET A 106 -25.49 -49.12 -15.22
C MET A 106 -26.53 -50.05 -15.88
N GLY A 107 -26.12 -51.29 -16.20
CA GLY A 107 -27.07 -52.32 -16.58
C GLY A 107 -28.00 -52.65 -15.42
N LYS A 108 -29.30 -52.88 -15.68
CA LYS A 108 -30.32 -53.20 -14.66
C LYS A 108 -30.12 -54.54 -13.93
N GLY A 109 -28.99 -55.22 -14.11
CA GLY A 109 -28.67 -56.53 -13.53
C GLY A 109 -27.72 -56.43 -12.34
N GLY A 110 -28.02 -57.18 -11.27
CA GLY A 110 -27.33 -57.14 -9.98
C GLY A 110 -25.80 -57.33 -10.03
N LEU A 111 -25.15 -57.03 -8.89
CA LEU A 111 -23.72 -56.71 -8.73
C LEU A 111 -22.71 -57.66 -9.43
N LEU A 112 -23.02 -58.94 -9.60
CA LEU A 112 -22.12 -59.92 -10.26
C LEU A 112 -22.33 -60.04 -11.78
N THR A 113 -23.54 -59.76 -12.29
CA THR A 113 -23.83 -59.69 -13.74
C THR A 113 -23.56 -58.28 -14.28
N GLY A 114 -23.64 -57.27 -13.42
CA GLY A 114 -23.32 -55.88 -13.72
C GLY A 114 -21.84 -55.66 -14.01
N VAL A 115 -20.91 -56.24 -13.23
CA VAL A 115 -19.46 -55.99 -13.37
C VAL A 115 -18.88 -56.46 -14.72
N LEU A 116 -19.43 -57.52 -15.33
CA LEU A 116 -18.98 -57.98 -16.66
C LEU A 116 -19.58 -57.13 -17.80
N GLN A 117 -20.79 -56.58 -17.61
CA GLN A 117 -21.44 -55.62 -18.52
C GLN A 117 -20.88 -54.19 -18.39
N VAL A 118 -20.21 -53.87 -17.26
CA VAL A 118 -19.57 -52.57 -16.97
C VAL A 118 -18.47 -52.23 -17.99
N PHE A 119 -17.85 -53.23 -18.63
CA PHE A 119 -16.85 -52.98 -19.68
C PHE A 119 -17.45 -52.83 -21.09
N THR A 120 -18.67 -53.33 -21.34
CA THR A 120 -19.33 -53.25 -22.67
C THR A 120 -20.15 -51.97 -22.87
N GLY A 121 -20.29 -51.12 -21.83
CA GLY A 121 -21.09 -49.90 -21.86
C GLY A 121 -20.30 -48.60 -21.70
N LEU A 122 -18.96 -48.66 -21.76
CA LEU A 122 -18.10 -47.49 -21.64
C LEU A 122 -18.00 -46.79 -23.00
N THR A 123 -18.63 -45.62 -23.12
CA THR A 123 -18.49 -44.79 -24.32
C THR A 123 -17.56 -43.62 -23.99
N ALA A 124 -16.41 -43.57 -24.65
CA ALA A 124 -15.53 -42.40 -24.59
C ALA A 124 -16.18 -41.25 -25.39
N LYS A 125 -16.27 -40.08 -24.79
CA LYS A 125 -16.87 -38.89 -25.36
C LYS A 125 -15.97 -37.70 -25.09
N THR A 126 -15.60 -37.01 -26.16
CA THR A 126 -14.93 -35.71 -26.04
C THR A 126 -15.99 -34.62 -26.12
N ILE A 127 -16.10 -33.81 -25.08
CA ILE A 127 -16.89 -32.59 -25.12
C ILE A 127 -15.96 -31.49 -25.60
N THR A 128 -16.18 -31.02 -26.84
CA THR A 128 -15.37 -29.96 -27.44
C THR A 128 -15.86 -28.57 -27.00
N ASP A 129 -15.02 -27.56 -27.22
CA ASP A 129 -15.35 -26.14 -27.03
C ASP A 129 -15.77 -25.76 -25.60
N LYS A 130 -15.34 -26.52 -24.58
CA LYS A 130 -15.53 -26.08 -23.20
C LYS A 130 -14.63 -24.89 -22.94
N ARG A 131 -15.15 -23.96 -22.13
CA ARG A 131 -14.41 -22.76 -21.71
C ARG A 131 -14.16 -22.80 -20.22
N THR A 132 -12.96 -22.36 -19.83
CA THR A 132 -12.67 -22.10 -18.41
C THR A 132 -13.54 -20.95 -17.90
N LYS A 133 -13.75 -20.89 -16.58
CA LYS A 133 -14.37 -19.70 -15.97
C LYS A 133 -13.47 -18.49 -16.17
N LYS A 134 -14.08 -17.33 -16.37
CA LYS A 134 -13.42 -16.04 -16.58
C LYS A 134 -13.00 -15.37 -15.27
N THR A 135 -12.51 -16.17 -14.33
CA THR A 135 -12.24 -15.74 -12.95
C THR A 135 -10.75 -15.91 -12.67
N GLY A 136 -10.08 -14.81 -12.34
CA GLY A 136 -8.66 -14.81 -11.95
C GLY A 136 -8.49 -14.88 -10.44
N GLY A 137 -7.36 -15.44 -9.99
CA GLY A 137 -6.92 -15.35 -8.59
C GLY A 137 -6.12 -14.07 -8.35
N ALA A 138 -6.45 -13.33 -7.30
CA ALA A 138 -5.77 -12.09 -6.92
C ALA A 138 -4.63 -12.37 -5.91
N LYS A 139 -3.46 -11.78 -6.13
CA LYS A 139 -2.38 -11.70 -5.14
C LYS A 139 -1.94 -10.25 -5.00
N ALA A 140 -1.74 -9.80 -3.76
CA ALA A 140 -1.19 -8.48 -3.50
C ALA A 140 0.24 -8.37 -4.04
N ILE A 141 0.51 -7.25 -4.72
CA ILE A 141 1.84 -6.89 -5.20
C ILE A 141 2.32 -5.71 -4.36
N ARG A 142 3.52 -5.86 -3.80
CA ARG A 142 4.19 -4.78 -3.06
C ARG A 142 4.80 -3.79 -4.06
N LEU A 143 4.42 -2.53 -3.94
CA LEU A 143 4.89 -1.41 -4.76
C LEU A 143 6.04 -0.62 -4.10
N ALA A 144 6.59 -1.10 -2.99
CA ALA A 144 7.68 -0.43 -2.28
C ALA A 144 8.99 -0.54 -3.07
N PRO A 145 9.58 0.59 -3.53
CA PRO A 145 10.88 0.58 -4.21
C PRO A 145 12.01 0.18 -3.23
N LEU A 146 13.14 -0.27 -3.78
CA LEU A 146 14.35 -0.46 -2.98
C LEU A 146 14.78 0.90 -2.40
N ALA A 147 14.89 0.97 -1.07
CA ALA A 147 15.15 2.22 -0.36
C ALA A 147 16.12 2.01 0.81
N ILE A 148 16.82 3.08 1.17
CA ILE A 148 17.60 3.18 2.40
C ILE A 148 16.81 4.04 3.38
N GLY A 149 16.57 3.52 4.58
CA GLY A 149 15.78 4.21 5.60
C GLY A 149 16.57 5.31 6.31
N ALA A 150 15.99 6.51 6.35
CA ALA A 150 16.39 7.60 7.23
C ALA A 150 15.16 8.21 7.90
N ASN A 151 15.32 8.70 9.12
CA ASN A 151 14.22 9.35 9.84
C ASN A 151 13.98 10.74 9.25
N VAL A 152 12.71 11.06 9.01
CA VAL A 152 12.28 12.36 8.52
C VAL A 152 11.98 13.28 9.70
N PHE A 153 12.52 14.48 9.66
CA PHE A 153 12.31 15.51 10.68
C PHE A 153 11.75 16.78 10.05
N LEU A 154 10.91 17.49 10.81
CA LEU A 154 10.37 18.81 10.48
C LEU A 154 10.95 19.84 11.45
N TYR A 155 11.46 20.96 10.93
CA TYR A 155 11.95 22.05 11.76
C TYR A 155 10.81 22.98 12.16
N VAL A 156 10.49 23.00 13.45
CA VAL A 156 9.43 23.83 14.04
C VAL A 156 9.97 24.96 14.92
N GLY A 157 11.29 25.01 15.10
CA GLY A 157 11.94 25.93 16.04
C GLY A 157 11.89 25.44 17.48
N GLU A 158 12.52 26.20 18.38
CA GLU A 158 12.53 25.87 19.80
C GLU A 158 11.14 26.06 20.42
N PRO A 159 10.72 25.17 21.34
CA PRO A 159 9.45 25.32 22.04
C PRO A 159 9.47 26.56 22.95
N VAL A 160 8.33 27.24 23.05
CA VAL A 160 8.12 28.30 24.02
C VAL A 160 7.69 27.66 25.34
N ALA A 161 8.34 28.07 26.44
CA ALA A 161 8.07 27.57 27.78
C ALA A 161 6.68 28.02 28.29
#